data_AF-A0AAJ2FAI9-F1
#
_entry.id   AF-A0AAJ2FAI9-F1
#
_cell.length_a   1.000
_cell.length_b   1.000
_cell.length_c   1.000
_cell.angle_alpha   90.00
_cell.angle_beta   90.00
_cell.angle_gamma   90.00
#
_symmetry.space_group_name_H-M   'P 1'
#
loop_
_entity.id
_entity.type
_entity.pdbx_description
1 polymer ?
#
loop_
_entity_poly.entity_id
_entity_poly.type
_entity_poly.pdbx_seq_one_letter_code
_entity_poly.pdbx_strand_id
1 'polypeptide(L)'
;MPAAARNDRDQDNLRNAAAQGQVVPLNRLIADVRSRAPYNSMTYLGGPQFDAGRMIYALKFMDGSQVVVVYVDARTGRIVGRKP
;
A
#
# COMPACT_ATOMS: atom_id res chain seq x y z
N MET A 1 -4.94 23.77 0.15
CA MET A 1 -4.66 23.00 1.38
C MET A 1 -3.81 21.80 1.01
N PRO A 2 -2.59 21.60 1.55
CA PRO A 2 -1.64 20.64 1.00
C PRO A 2 -2.00 19.21 1.45
N ALA A 3 -2.33 18.34 0.49
CA ALA A 3 -2.63 16.92 0.72
C ALA A 3 -1.39 16.08 1.12
N ALA A 4 -0.18 16.62 0.92
CA ALA A 4 1.08 15.93 1.24
C ALA A 4 1.29 15.75 2.75
N ALA A 5 1.06 16.80 3.55
CA ALA A 5 1.37 16.80 4.98
C ALA A 5 0.46 15.88 5.83
N ARG A 6 -0.70 15.46 5.31
CA ARG A 6 -1.52 14.42 5.97
C ARG A 6 -0.94 13.03 5.74
N ASN A 7 -0.52 12.75 4.51
CA ASN A 7 0.00 11.45 4.13
C ASN A 7 1.25 11.06 4.93
N ASP A 8 2.16 12.01 5.20
CA ASP A 8 3.37 11.74 5.99
C ASP A 8 3.04 11.35 7.45
N ARG A 9 2.11 12.07 8.10
CA ARG A 9 1.70 11.79 9.48
C ARG A 9 0.91 10.49 9.59
N ASP A 10 0.04 10.21 8.62
CA ASP A 10 -0.72 8.96 8.56
C ASP A 10 0.20 7.76 8.34
N GLN A 11 1.26 7.94 7.53
CA GLN A 11 2.28 6.91 7.30
C GLN A 11 3.12 6.64 8.56
N ASP A 12 3.54 7.67 9.29
CA ASP A 12 4.29 7.49 10.55
C ASP A 12 3.43 6.88 11.65
N ASN A 13 2.16 7.27 11.76
CA ASN A 13 1.21 6.63 12.66
C ASN A 13 1.04 5.14 12.33
N LEU A 14 1.00 4.77 11.04
CA LEU A 14 0.91 3.35 10.68
C LEU A 14 2.19 2.57 10.91
N ARG A 15 3.35 3.20 10.72
CA ARG A 15 4.63 2.59 11.11
C ARG A 15 4.64 2.29 12.61
N ASN A 16 4.14 3.23 13.43
CA ASN A 16 4.00 3.02 14.87
C ASN A 16 2.98 1.93 15.21
N ALA A 17 1.81 1.92 14.56
CA ALA A 17 0.81 0.87 14.75
C ALA A 17 1.34 -0.52 14.31
N ALA A 18 2.15 -0.57 13.25
CA ALA A 18 2.81 -1.80 12.80
C ALA A 18 3.87 -2.28 13.80
N ALA A 19 4.66 -1.36 14.36
CA ALA A 19 5.62 -1.65 15.41
C ALA A 19 4.94 -2.18 16.69
N GLN A 20 3.70 -1.74 16.95
CA GLN A 20 2.85 -2.24 18.04
C GLN A 20 2.07 -3.51 17.68
N GLY A 21 2.24 -4.08 16.48
CA GLY A 21 1.57 -5.31 16.03
C GLY A 21 0.09 -5.16 15.69
N GLN A 22 -0.42 -3.92 15.57
CA GLN A 22 -1.83 -3.66 15.26
C GLN A 22 -2.15 -3.75 13.76
N VAL A 23 -1.14 -3.56 12.90
CA VAL A 23 -1.24 -3.65 11.44
C VAL A 23 0.00 -4.32 10.85
N VAL A 24 -0.11 -4.84 9.62
CA VAL A 24 1.06 -5.42 8.94
C VAL A 24 2.01 -4.30 8.52
N PRO A 25 3.33 -4.42 8.77
CA PRO A 25 4.31 -3.43 8.33
C PRO A 25 4.23 -3.19 6.82
N LEU A 26 4.22 -1.92 6.41
CA LEU A 26 4.13 -1.53 5.00
C LEU A 26 5.16 -2.23 4.11
N ASN A 27 6.42 -2.32 4.56
CA ASN A 27 7.47 -3.00 3.81
C ASN A 27 7.16 -4.48 3.57
N ARG A 28 6.53 -5.15 4.55
CA ARG A 28 6.11 -6.55 4.43
C ARG A 28 4.95 -6.69 3.46
N LEU A 29 3.98 -5.77 3.50
CA LEU A 29 2.88 -5.73 2.53
C LEU A 29 3.38 -5.55 1.10
N ILE A 30 4.30 -4.60 0.88
CA ILE A 30 4.90 -4.38 -0.43
C ILE A 30 5.62 -5.65 -0.92
N ALA A 31 6.41 -6.30 -0.06
CA ALA A 31 7.11 -7.53 -0.42
C ALA A 31 6.16 -8.68 -0.76
N ASP A 32 5.10 -8.87 0.02
CA ASP A 32 4.10 -9.92 -0.18
C ASP A 32 3.25 -9.67 -1.45
N VAL A 33 2.88 -8.43 -1.76
CA VAL A 33 2.19 -8.14 -3.01
C VAL A 33 3.11 -8.34 -4.20
N ARG A 34 4.38 -7.91 -4.11
CA ARG A 34 5.38 -8.08 -5.17
C ARG A 34 5.76 -9.53 -5.45
N SER A 35 5.52 -10.46 -4.52
CA SER A 35 5.79 -11.89 -4.77
C SER A 35 4.62 -12.60 -5.44
N ARG A 36 3.42 -12.01 -5.45
CA ARG A 36 2.20 -12.61 -6.01
C ARG A 36 2.03 -12.29 -7.49
N ALA A 37 1.65 -13.28 -8.29
CA ALA A 37 1.21 -13.04 -9.66
C ALA A 37 -0.15 -12.30 -9.69
N PRO A 38 -0.38 -11.37 -10.64
CA PRO A 38 0.53 -10.94 -11.71
C PRO A 38 1.48 -9.80 -11.30
N TYR A 39 1.43 -9.32 -10.06
CA TYR A 39 2.19 -8.15 -9.60
C TYR A 39 3.71 -8.38 -9.54
N ASN A 40 4.15 -9.63 -9.46
CA ASN A 40 5.56 -10.01 -9.56
C ASN A 40 6.21 -9.68 -10.91
N SER A 41 5.42 -9.47 -11.96
CA SER A 41 5.88 -8.99 -13.27
C SER A 41 5.75 -7.48 -13.45
N MET A 42 5.20 -6.77 -12.47
CA MET A 42 4.96 -5.33 -12.53
C MET A 42 6.02 -4.54 -11.73
N THR A 43 6.29 -3.31 -12.15
CA THR A 43 7.23 -2.43 -11.45
C THR A 43 6.52 -1.62 -10.37
N TYR A 44 6.87 -1.82 -9.10
CA TYR A 44 6.34 -0.99 -8.02
C TYR A 44 6.89 0.44 -8.10
N LEU A 45 5.99 1.43 -8.18
CA LEU A 45 6.33 2.83 -8.40
C LEU A 45 6.59 3.62 -7.11
N GLY A 46 6.38 3.02 -5.94
CA GLY A 46 6.50 3.72 -4.66
C GLY A 46 5.33 4.65 -4.36
N GLY A 47 5.52 5.53 -3.37
CA GLY A 47 4.50 6.49 -2.92
C GLY A 47 3.17 5.85 -2.50
N PRO A 48 3.17 4.83 -1.61
CA PRO A 48 1.92 4.21 -1.17
C PRO A 48 1.07 5.24 -0.43
N GLN A 49 -0.23 5.21 -0.68
CA GLN A 49 -1.19 6.04 0.05
C GLN A 49 -1.93 5.17 1.04
N PHE A 50 -2.19 5.71 2.22
CA PHE A 50 -2.98 5.05 3.24
C PHE A 50 -4.31 5.78 3.45
N ASP A 51 -5.41 5.02 3.39
CA ASP A 51 -6.74 5.49 3.77
C ASP A 51 -7.06 4.96 5.17
N ALA A 52 -6.95 5.83 6.18
CA ALA A 52 -7.21 5.48 7.57
C ALA A 52 -8.68 5.13 7.85
N GLY A 53 -9.62 5.75 7.12
CA GLY A 53 -11.04 5.48 7.28
C GLY A 53 -11.43 4.08 6.81
N ARG A 54 -10.71 3.55 5.81
CA ARG A 54 -10.94 2.21 5.25
C ARG A 54 -9.92 1.17 5.68
N MET A 55 -8.82 1.59 6.30
CA MET A 55 -7.63 0.78 6.61
C MET A 55 -7.07 0.06 5.39
N ILE A 56 -6.94 0.80 4.27
CA ILE A 56 -6.46 0.29 2.99
C ILE A 56 -5.19 1.02 2.58
N TYR A 57 -4.21 0.27 2.10
CA TYR A 57 -3.07 0.78 1.34
C TYR A 57 -3.36 0.74 -0.15
N ALA A 58 -3.11 1.85 -0.83
CA ALA A 58 -3.07 1.94 -2.28
C ALA A 58 -1.61 1.90 -2.76
N LEU A 59 -1.21 0.77 -3.35
CA LEU A 59 0.11 0.53 -3.90
C LEU A 59 0.09 0.74 -5.41
N LYS A 60 1.04 1.50 -5.96
CA LYS A 60 1.09 1.77 -7.40
C LYS A 60 2.10 0.86 -8.09
N PHE A 61 1.66 0.23 -9.16
CA PHE A 61 2.46 -0.64 -10.01
C PHE A 61 2.38 -0.15 -11.45
N MET A 62 3.41 -0.45 -12.23
CA MET A 62 3.46 -0.23 -13.67
C MET A 62 3.47 -1.60 -14.35
N ASP A 63 2.43 -1.83 -15.16
CA ASP A 63 2.27 -2.99 -16.03
C ASP A 63 2.48 -2.53 -17.48
N GLY A 64 3.68 -2.74 -18.00
CA GLY A 64 4.11 -2.14 -19.27
C GLY A 64 4.05 -0.61 -19.22
N SER A 65 3.06 -0.01 -19.88
CA SER A 65 2.82 1.45 -19.89
C SER A 65 1.61 1.88 -19.07
N GLN A 66 0.96 0.94 -18.37
CA GLN A 66 -0.25 1.19 -17.59
C GLN A 66 0.05 1.24 -16.09
N VAL A 67 -0.51 2.24 -15.39
CA VAL A 67 -0.42 2.33 -13.92
C VAL A 67 -1.57 1.56 -13.30
N VAL A 68 -1.26 0.51 -12.56
CA VAL A 68 -2.23 -0.28 -11.79
C VAL A 68 -2.13 0.08 -10.31
N VAL A 69 -3.22 0.56 -9.74
CA VAL A 69 -3.36 0.79 -8.30
C VAL A 69 -3.93 -0.46 -7.64
N VAL A 70 -3.20 -1.02 -6.67
CA VAL A 70 -3.59 -2.22 -5.91
C VAL A 70 -4.00 -1.81 -4.51
N TYR A 71 -5.20 -2.20 -4.11
CA TYR A 71 -5.75 -1.91 -2.79
C TYR A 71 -5.53 -3.11 -1.87
N VAL A 72 -4.89 -2.89 -0.73
CA VAL A 72 -4.48 -3.92 0.23
C VAL A 72 -5.01 -3.58 1.61
N ASP A 73 -5.67 -4.52 2.26
CA ASP A 73 -6.09 -4.39 3.65
C ASP A 73 -4.87 -4.29 4.58
N ALA A 74 -4.78 -3.22 5.35
CA ALA A 74 -3.61 -2.93 6.19
C ALA A 74 -3.49 -3.87 7.41
N ARG A 75 -4.58 -4.51 7.83
CA ARG A 75 -4.61 -5.40 8.99
C ARG A 75 -4.13 -6.80 8.65
N THR A 76 -4.43 -7.26 7.43
CA THR A 76 -4.25 -8.66 7.02
C THR A 76 -3.29 -8.84 5.83
N GLY A 77 -3.06 -7.79 5.05
CA GLY A 77 -2.31 -7.87 3.79
C GLY A 77 -3.05 -8.54 2.65
N ARG A 78 -4.37 -8.70 2.78
CA ARG A 78 -5.20 -9.24 1.69
C ARG A 78 -5.43 -8.16 0.64
N ILE A 79 -5.30 -8.53 -0.63
CA ILE A 79 -5.65 -7.65 -1.74
C ILE A 79 -7.17 -7.61 -1.82
N VAL A 80 -7.74 -6.41 -1.68
CA VAL A 80 -9.20 -6.18 -1.67
C VAL A 80 -9.70 -5.63 -3.00
N GLY A 81 -8.80 -5.18 -3.87
CA GLY A 81 -9.14 -4.73 -5.21
C GLY A 81 -7.95 -4.23 -6.00
N ARG A 82 -8.17 -3.90 -7.26
CA ARG A 82 -7.20 -3.24 -8.14
C ARG A 82 -7.91 -2.34 -9.13
N LYS A 83 -7.25 -1.28 -9.58
CA LYS A 83 -7.74 -0.35 -10.59
C LYS A 83 -6.64 -0.05 -11.62
N PRO A 84 -6.87 -0.31 -12.92
CA PRO A 84 -5.96 0.02 -14.01
C PRO A 84 -5.95 1.50 -14.40
#